data_AF-A0A357T170-F1
#
_entry.id   AF-A0A357T170-F1
#
_cell.length_a   1.000
_cell.length_b   1.000
_cell.length_c   1.000
_cell.angle_alpha   90.00
_cell.angle_beta   90.00
_cell.angle_gamma   90.00
#
_symmetry.space_group_name_H-M   'P 1'
#
loop_
_entity.id
_entity.type
_entity.pdbx_description
1 polymer ?
#
loop_
_entity_poly.entity_id
_entity_poly.type
_entity_poly.pdbx_seq_one_letter_code
_entity_poly.pdbx_strand_id
1 'polypeptide(L)'
;MKKRIFVAITVVALLLCLAASVLAASTIKLVLNGKEFKTAVSPKVVNKKALALVRGIAEPLGATVTWDDKNKTLLIEAKEMEAQKTQMLRLEEALTPKDPLTAAKTWAEGVKTRNGAMQYVVMSSNLRKEFYKQFMEANWSTGVSSPWIESYKVT
;
A
#
# COMPACT_ATOMS: atom_id res chain seq x y z
N MET A 1 34.23 -49.90 39.82
CA MET A 1 32.99 -49.15 40.14
C MET A 1 33.02 -47.69 39.66
N LYS A 2 34.07 -46.91 39.98
CA LYS A 2 34.20 -45.49 39.57
C LYS A 2 34.06 -45.22 38.05
N LYS A 3 34.63 -46.07 37.20
CA LYS A 3 34.52 -45.96 35.72
C LYS A 3 33.11 -46.20 35.17
N ARG A 4 32.32 -47.09 35.79
CA ARG A 4 30.94 -47.40 35.38
C ARG A 4 29.97 -46.27 35.76
N ILE A 5 30.21 -45.63 36.91
CA ILE A 5 29.47 -44.44 37.36
C ILE A 5 29.77 -43.25 36.44
N PHE A 6 31.03 -43.05 36.06
CA PHE A 6 31.41 -41.99 35.13
C PHE A 6 30.74 -42.15 33.77
N VAL A 7 30.70 -43.38 33.24
CA VAL A 7 29.98 -43.70 31.99
C VAL A 7 28.49 -43.42 32.10
N ALA A 8 27.84 -43.83 33.20
CA ALA A 8 26.42 -43.56 33.42
C ALA A 8 26.11 -42.06 33.46
N ILE A 9 26.95 -41.26 34.13
CA ILE A 9 26.78 -39.80 34.21
C ILE A 9 26.95 -39.17 32.82
N THR A 10 27.94 -39.60 32.03
CA THR A 10 28.11 -39.09 30.67
C THR A 10 26.94 -39.45 29.74
N VAL A 11 26.35 -40.64 29.88
CA VAL A 11 25.18 -41.05 29.10
C VAL A 11 23.94 -40.25 29.49
N VAL A 12 23.74 -40.01 30.79
CA VAL A 12 22.63 -39.17 31.28
C VAL A 12 22.79 -37.72 30.84
N ALA A 13 24.00 -37.16 30.90
CA ALA A 13 24.29 -35.82 30.41
C ALA A 13 24.06 -35.68 28.89
N LEU A 14 24.44 -36.70 28.10
CA LEU A 14 24.21 -36.72 26.66
C LEU A 14 22.71 -36.81 26.32
N LEU A 15 21.95 -37.62 27.07
CA LEU A 15 20.49 -37.71 26.94
C LEU A 15 19.77 -36.41 27.31
N LEU A 16 20.27 -35.68 28.32
CA LEU A 16 19.77 -34.34 28.68
C LEU A 16 20.07 -33.29 27.61
N CYS A 17 21.23 -33.34 26.95
CA CYS A 17 21.56 -32.44 25.84
C CYS A 17 20.70 -32.69 24.59
N LEU A 18 20.32 -33.94 24.30
CA LEU A 18 19.44 -34.29 23.19
C LEU A 18 17.99 -33.81 23.38
N ALA A 19 17.55 -33.61 24.62
CA ALA A 19 16.21 -33.06 24.92
C ALA A 19 16.11 -31.54 24.73
N ALA A 20 17.22 -30.83 24.56
CA ALA A 20 17.25 -29.35 24.52
C ALA A 20 17.04 -28.75 23.12
N SER A 21 16.95 -29.55 22.05
CA SER A 21 16.67 -29.03 20.71
C SER A 21 15.16 -28.81 20.50
N VAL A 22 14.60 -27.83 21.22
CA VAL A 22 13.28 -27.29 20.91
C VAL A 22 13.45 -26.33 19.74
N LEU A 23 13.04 -26.74 18.53
CA LEU A 23 12.95 -25.83 17.38
C LEU A 23 11.80 -24.85 17.63
N ALA A 24 12.11 -23.68 18.19
CA ALA A 24 11.15 -22.59 18.29
C ALA A 24 10.90 -22.01 16.89
N ALA A 25 9.85 -22.47 16.22
CA ALA A 25 9.38 -21.86 14.99
C ALA A 25 8.91 -20.43 15.30
N SER A 26 9.57 -19.42 14.74
CA SER A 26 9.20 -18.02 14.93
C SER A 26 7.77 -17.77 14.45
N THR A 27 6.90 -17.28 15.33
CA THR A 27 5.52 -16.90 14.99
C THR A 27 5.52 -15.62 14.14
N ILE A 28 4.84 -15.63 13.01
CA ILE A 28 4.70 -14.45 12.14
C ILE A 28 3.69 -13.49 12.77
N LYS A 29 4.10 -12.23 12.97
CA LYS A 29 3.27 -11.16 13.52
C LYS A 29 2.73 -10.25 12.42
N LEU A 30 1.49 -9.80 12.57
CA LEU A 30 0.87 -8.80 11.69
C LEU A 30 0.80 -7.46 12.44
N VAL A 31 1.26 -6.38 11.80
CA VAL A 31 1.32 -5.04 12.39
C VAL A 31 0.72 -4.04 11.40
N LEU A 32 -0.24 -3.23 11.86
CA LEU A 32 -0.84 -2.15 11.09
C LEU A 32 -0.74 -0.86 11.90
N ASN A 33 -0.18 0.20 11.31
CA ASN A 33 0.02 1.50 11.98
C ASN A 33 0.70 1.39 13.35
N GLY A 34 1.73 0.53 13.44
CA GLY A 34 2.47 0.28 14.69
C GLY A 34 1.75 -0.61 15.72
N LYS A 35 0.51 -1.06 15.44
CA LYS A 35 -0.26 -1.93 16.33
C LYS A 35 -0.29 -3.36 15.82
N GLU A 36 0.14 -4.30 16.67
CA GLU A 36 0.01 -5.74 16.39
C GLU A 36 -1.47 -6.16 16.43
N PHE A 37 -1.88 -7.01 15.50
CA PHE A 37 -3.22 -7.59 15.47
C PHE A 37 -3.20 -9.07 15.08
N LYS A 38 -4.27 -9.79 15.41
CA LYS A 38 -4.41 -11.23 15.17
C LYS A 38 -5.58 -11.49 14.24
N THR A 39 -5.45 -12.54 13.44
CA THR A 39 -6.48 -13.04 12.51
C THR A 39 -6.96 -14.41 12.97
N ALA A 40 -8.16 -14.81 12.55
CA ALA A 40 -8.72 -16.13 12.88
C ALA A 40 -7.80 -17.29 12.46
N VAL A 41 -7.05 -17.11 11.36
CA VAL A 41 -6.00 -18.04 10.92
C VAL A 41 -4.67 -17.32 11.01
N SER A 42 -3.75 -17.85 11.83
CA SER A 42 -2.41 -17.29 11.97
C SER A 42 -1.58 -17.50 10.70
N PRO A 43 -0.72 -16.55 10.30
CA PRO A 43 0.13 -16.72 9.13
C PRO A 43 1.13 -17.86 9.29
N LYS A 44 1.49 -18.51 8.19
CA LYS A 44 2.42 -19.64 8.17
C LYS A 44 3.40 -19.53 7.01
N VAL A 45 4.59 -20.12 7.15
CA VAL A 45 5.52 -20.28 6.03
C VAL A 45 5.23 -21.61 5.33
N VAL A 46 4.91 -21.55 4.04
CA VAL A 46 4.74 -22.72 3.17
C VAL A 46 5.62 -22.53 1.95
N ASN A 47 6.47 -23.50 1.63
CA ASN A 47 7.41 -23.44 0.49
C ASN A 47 8.24 -22.14 0.45
N LYS A 48 8.80 -21.74 1.61
CA LYS A 48 9.55 -20.47 1.78
C LYS A 48 8.75 -19.19 1.51
N LYS A 49 7.42 -19.24 1.43
CA LYS A 49 6.52 -18.09 1.30
C LYS A 49 5.65 -17.93 2.54
N ALA A 50 5.47 -16.69 3.00
CA ALA A 50 4.51 -16.40 4.06
C ALA A 50 3.09 -16.34 3.48
N LEU A 51 2.20 -17.16 4.02
CA LEU A 51 0.78 -17.17 3.71
C LEU A 51 0.00 -16.63 4.90
N ALA A 52 -0.96 -15.75 4.64
CA ALA A 52 -1.82 -15.14 5.64
C ALA A 52 -3.27 -15.10 5.12
N LEU A 53 -4.23 -14.99 6.03
CA LEU A 53 -5.64 -14.89 5.67
C LEU A 53 -5.90 -13.57 4.94
N VAL A 54 -6.30 -13.64 3.67
CA VAL A 54 -6.54 -12.46 2.82
C VAL A 54 -7.52 -11.47 3.46
N ARG A 55 -8.65 -11.96 3.99
CA ARG A 55 -9.64 -11.15 4.70
C ARG A 55 -9.03 -10.45 5.93
N GLY A 56 -8.20 -11.17 6.66
CA GLY A 56 -7.49 -10.65 7.82
C GLY A 56 -6.49 -9.54 7.50
N ILE A 57 -6.03 -9.41 6.26
CA ILE A 57 -5.17 -8.30 5.82
C ILE A 57 -6.01 -7.19 5.18
N ALA A 58 -6.93 -7.55 4.28
CA ALA A 58 -7.67 -6.60 3.47
C ALA A 58 -8.66 -5.75 4.29
N GLU A 59 -9.40 -6.34 5.24
CA GLU A 59 -10.40 -5.60 6.03
C GLU A 59 -9.77 -4.53 6.94
N PRO A 60 -8.67 -4.80 7.68
CA PRO A 60 -7.98 -3.75 8.43
C PRO A 60 -7.44 -2.62 7.56
N LEU A 61 -7.14 -2.89 6.28
CA LEU A 61 -6.73 -1.88 5.30
C LEU A 61 -7.92 -1.11 4.71
N GLY A 62 -9.14 -1.37 5.16
CA GLY A 62 -10.36 -0.69 4.71
C GLY A 62 -10.98 -1.28 3.45
N ALA A 63 -10.58 -2.48 3.03
CA ALA A 63 -11.19 -3.16 1.89
C ALA A 63 -12.28 -4.16 2.33
N THR A 64 -13.29 -4.37 1.48
CA THR A 64 -14.31 -5.42 1.67
C THR A 64 -13.91 -6.65 0.88
N VAL A 65 -14.04 -7.85 1.47
CA VAL A 65 -13.73 -9.12 0.81
C VAL A 65 -14.97 -9.99 0.66
N THR A 66 -15.46 -10.11 -0.57
CA THR A 66 -16.64 -10.91 -0.93
C THR A 66 -16.24 -12.13 -1.78
N TRP A 67 -17.00 -13.22 -1.62
CA TRP A 67 -16.85 -14.42 -2.44
C TRP A 67 -17.94 -14.43 -3.51
N ASP A 68 -17.54 -14.45 -4.78
CA ASP A 68 -18.43 -14.69 -5.89
C ASP A 68 -18.45 -16.19 -6.19
N ASP A 69 -19.51 -16.86 -5.74
CA ASP A 69 -19.64 -18.29 -5.92
C ASP A 69 -19.88 -18.71 -7.37
N LYS A 70 -20.46 -17.84 -8.20
CA LYS A 70 -20.74 -18.14 -9.61
C LYS A 70 -19.44 -18.19 -10.42
N ASN A 71 -18.57 -17.22 -10.18
CA ASN A 71 -17.30 -17.10 -10.91
C ASN A 71 -16.12 -17.77 -10.20
N LYS A 72 -16.32 -18.29 -8.97
CA LYS A 72 -15.29 -18.86 -8.10
C LYS A 72 -14.13 -17.87 -7.86
N THR A 73 -14.48 -16.61 -7.65
CA THR A 73 -13.54 -15.50 -7.52
C THR A 73 -13.70 -14.79 -6.18
N LEU A 74 -12.58 -14.38 -5.59
CA LEU A 74 -12.57 -13.45 -4.47
C LEU A 74 -12.55 -12.01 -5.00
N LEU A 75 -13.57 -11.23 -4.67
CA LEU A 75 -13.59 -9.79 -4.92
C LEU A 75 -13.04 -9.07 -3.69
N ILE A 76 -12.05 -8.20 -3.93
CA ILE A 76 -11.49 -7.31 -2.92
C ILE A 76 -11.74 -5.89 -3.39
N GLU A 77 -12.65 -5.20 -2.73
CA GLU A 77 -13.01 -3.83 -3.05
C GLU A 77 -12.40 -2.93 -2.00
N ALA A 78 -11.35 -2.19 -2.39
CA ALA A 78 -10.85 -1.11 -1.54
C ALA A 78 -11.97 -0.08 -1.39
N LYS A 79 -12.40 0.19 -0.16
CA LYS A 79 -13.27 1.32 0.10
C LYS A 79 -12.40 2.56 -0.06
N GLU A 80 -12.37 3.12 -1.27
CA GLU A 80 -12.16 4.56 -1.37
C GLU A 80 -13.15 5.17 -0.39
N MET A 81 -12.65 5.94 0.58
CA MET A 81 -13.54 6.59 1.52
C MET A 81 -14.45 7.46 0.67
N GLU A 82 -15.72 7.08 0.53
CA GLU A 82 -16.70 7.81 -0.29
C GLU A 82 -16.69 9.31 0.04
N ALA A 83 -16.36 9.64 1.30
CA ALA A 83 -16.10 11.00 1.76
C ALA A 83 -14.88 11.67 1.06
N GLN A 84 -13.75 10.99 0.93
CA GLN A 84 -12.55 11.48 0.21
C GLN A 84 -12.82 11.63 -1.28
N LYS A 85 -13.51 10.65 -1.90
CA LYS A 85 -13.92 10.73 -3.30
C LYS A 85 -14.86 11.90 -3.54
N THR A 86 -15.86 12.06 -2.68
CA THR A 86 -16.79 13.20 -2.72
C THR A 86 -16.04 14.52 -2.53
N GLN A 87 -15.12 14.59 -1.56
CA GLN A 87 -14.30 15.77 -1.32
C GLN A 87 -13.46 16.12 -2.56
N MET A 88 -12.80 15.14 -3.19
CA MET A 88 -12.03 15.33 -4.41
C MET A 88 -12.91 15.85 -5.56
N LEU A 89 -14.08 15.24 -5.78
CA LEU A 89 -15.04 15.68 -6.80
C LEU A 89 -15.49 17.14 -6.57
N ARG A 90 -15.78 17.52 -5.32
CA ARG A 90 -16.16 18.90 -4.97
C ARG A 90 -15.02 19.89 -5.18
N LEU A 91 -13.79 19.48 -4.88
CA LEU A 91 -12.60 20.30 -5.13
C LEU A 91 -12.36 20.48 -6.63
N GLU A 92 -12.48 19.42 -7.43
CA GLU A 92 -12.36 19.50 -8.88
C GLU A 92 -13.43 20.42 -9.49
N GLU A 93 -14.69 20.30 -9.05
CA GLU A 93 -15.78 21.18 -9.45
C GLU A 93 -15.47 22.64 -9.12
N ALA A 94 -15.02 22.91 -7.88
CA ALA A 94 -14.69 24.26 -7.43
C ALA A 94 -13.48 24.87 -8.19
N LEU A 95 -12.54 24.04 -8.62
CA LEU A 95 -11.33 24.44 -9.35
C LEU A 95 -11.51 24.46 -10.87
N THR A 96 -12.67 24.03 -11.38
CA THR A 96 -12.94 24.04 -12.80
C THR A 96 -12.98 25.50 -13.31
N PRO A 97 -12.10 25.87 -14.24
CA PRO A 97 -12.02 27.26 -14.71
C PRO A 97 -13.28 27.62 -15.50
N LYS A 98 -13.81 28.82 -15.25
CA LYS A 98 -15.01 29.35 -15.92
C LYS A 98 -14.69 30.09 -17.22
N ASP A 99 -13.43 30.42 -17.44
CA ASP A 99 -12.96 31.18 -18.59
C ASP A 99 -11.56 30.70 -19.06
N PRO A 100 -11.21 30.93 -20.34
CA PRO A 100 -9.94 30.45 -20.90
C PRO A 100 -8.69 31.06 -20.24
N LEU A 101 -8.76 32.31 -19.77
CA LEU A 101 -7.61 32.98 -19.17
C LEU A 101 -7.28 32.37 -17.81
N THR A 102 -8.30 32.08 -17.00
CA THR A 102 -8.13 31.35 -15.73
C THR A 102 -7.59 29.95 -15.99
N ALA A 103 -8.09 29.24 -17.00
CA ALA A 103 -7.57 27.92 -17.36
C ALA A 103 -6.07 27.97 -17.71
N ALA A 104 -5.66 28.92 -18.55
CA ALA A 104 -4.26 29.10 -18.95
C ALA A 104 -3.37 29.51 -17.77
N LYS A 105 -3.84 30.40 -16.89
CA LYS A 105 -3.10 30.80 -15.68
C LYS A 105 -2.92 29.65 -14.70
N THR A 106 -3.98 28.87 -14.44
CA THR A 106 -3.93 27.71 -13.55
C THR A 106 -3.04 26.60 -14.12
N TRP A 107 -3.08 26.36 -15.43
CA TRP A 107 -2.13 25.47 -16.11
C TRP A 107 -0.69 25.92 -15.88
N ALA A 108 -0.39 27.19 -16.19
CA ALA A 108 0.95 27.76 -16.05
C ALA A 108 1.46 27.69 -14.61
N GLU A 109 0.60 27.98 -13.62
CA GLU A 109 0.93 27.83 -12.20
C GLU A 109 1.20 26.36 -11.84
N GLY A 110 0.41 25.42 -12.38
CA GLY A 110 0.64 23.99 -12.22
C GLY A 110 1.98 23.54 -12.79
N VAL A 111 2.39 24.03 -13.96
CA VAL A 111 3.71 23.73 -14.54
C VAL A 111 4.82 24.33 -13.68
N LYS A 112 4.68 25.59 -13.25
CA LYS A 112 5.64 26.29 -12.39
C LYS A 112 5.86 25.56 -11.06
N THR A 113 4.77 25.15 -10.41
CA THR A 113 4.80 24.47 -9.11
C THR A 113 4.97 22.96 -9.19
N ARG A 114 5.10 22.42 -10.41
CA ARG A 114 5.19 20.97 -10.68
C ARG A 114 3.98 20.18 -10.18
N ASN A 115 2.83 20.83 -10.11
CA ASN A 115 1.59 20.26 -9.63
C ASN A 115 0.77 19.73 -10.82
N GLY A 116 0.82 18.42 -11.01
CA GLY A 116 0.07 17.73 -12.04
C GLY A 116 -1.44 17.75 -11.81
N ALA A 117 -1.90 17.80 -10.57
CA ALA A 117 -3.33 17.92 -10.27
C ALA A 117 -3.89 19.28 -10.73
N MET A 118 -3.13 20.37 -10.57
CA MET A 118 -3.51 21.70 -11.09
C MET A 118 -3.52 21.76 -12.62
N GLN A 119 -2.59 21.07 -13.27
CA GLN A 119 -2.62 20.93 -14.73
C GLN A 119 -3.82 20.08 -15.19
N TYR A 120 -4.09 18.99 -14.49
CA TYR A 120 -5.18 18.07 -14.81
C TYR A 120 -6.57 18.71 -14.66
N VAL A 121 -6.78 19.52 -13.63
CA VAL A 121 -8.11 20.07 -13.32
C VAL A 121 -8.63 21.03 -14.41
N VAL A 122 -7.74 21.67 -15.17
CA VAL A 122 -8.14 22.57 -16.27
C VAL A 122 -8.29 21.84 -17.61
N MET A 123 -7.98 20.54 -17.68
CA MET A 123 -8.16 19.74 -18.88
C MET A 123 -9.63 19.43 -19.15
N SER A 124 -9.99 19.34 -20.43
CA SER A 124 -11.29 18.81 -20.86
C SER A 124 -11.45 17.33 -20.50
N SER A 125 -12.67 16.83 -20.45
CA SER A 125 -12.96 15.42 -20.11
C SER A 125 -12.23 14.40 -21.00
N ASN A 126 -11.95 14.75 -22.25
CA ASN A 126 -11.20 13.88 -23.17
C ASN A 126 -9.70 13.88 -22.84
N LEU A 127 -9.11 15.06 -22.64
CA LEU A 127 -7.70 15.20 -22.24
C LEU A 127 -7.45 14.54 -20.89
N ARG A 128 -8.36 14.71 -19.93
CA ARG A 128 -8.28 14.04 -18.63
C ARG A 128 -8.18 12.52 -18.76
N LYS A 129 -8.92 11.88 -19.67
CA LYS A 129 -8.84 10.43 -19.90
C LYS A 129 -7.51 10.01 -20.51
N GLU A 130 -7.01 10.79 -21.46
CA GLU A 130 -5.74 10.55 -22.15
C GLU A 130 -4.55 10.64 -21.18
N PHE A 131 -4.52 11.69 -20.36
CA PHE A 131 -3.37 12.02 -19.51
C PHE A 131 -3.44 11.43 -18.09
N TYR A 132 -4.59 10.87 -17.66
CA TYR A 132 -4.75 10.35 -16.29
C TYR A 132 -3.63 9.38 -15.90
N LYS A 133 -3.35 8.40 -16.78
CA LYS A 133 -2.33 7.39 -16.52
C LYS A 133 -0.95 8.02 -16.32
N GLN A 134 -0.59 9.00 -17.14
CA GLN A 134 0.69 9.69 -17.05
C GLN A 134 0.84 10.44 -15.72
N PHE A 135 -0.19 11.20 -15.30
CA PHE A 135 -0.14 11.90 -14.01
C PHE A 135 -0.08 10.94 -12.83
N MET A 136 -0.88 9.87 -12.87
CA MET A 136 -0.89 8.84 -11.82
C MET A 136 0.48 8.16 -11.67
N GLU A 137 1.10 7.74 -12.78
CA GLU A 137 2.43 7.11 -12.77
C GLU A 137 3.52 8.07 -12.30
N ALA A 138 3.34 9.38 -12.56
CA ALA A 138 4.23 10.43 -12.07
C ALA A 138 3.90 10.90 -10.64
N ASN A 139 2.98 10.21 -9.94
CA ASN A 139 2.49 10.58 -8.59
C ASN A 139 2.04 12.06 -8.50
N TRP A 140 1.35 12.54 -9.55
CA TRP A 140 0.87 13.91 -9.71
C TRP A 140 1.96 15.00 -9.67
N SER A 141 3.23 14.62 -9.78
CA SER A 141 4.36 15.54 -9.93
C SER A 141 4.71 15.68 -11.40
N THR A 142 4.79 16.91 -11.91
CA THR A 142 5.20 17.16 -13.30
C THR A 142 6.56 17.80 -13.40
N GLY A 143 7.44 17.22 -14.22
CA GLY A 143 8.81 17.71 -14.40
C GLY A 143 9.76 17.13 -13.35
N VAL A 144 10.96 16.78 -13.79
CA VAL A 144 11.97 16.10 -12.96
C VAL A 144 13.20 16.98 -12.76
N SER A 145 13.85 17.40 -13.85
CA SER A 145 15.12 18.14 -13.86
C SER A 145 14.95 19.59 -14.34
N SER A 146 15.99 20.40 -14.15
CA SER A 146 16.14 21.72 -14.78
C SER A 146 15.85 21.68 -16.28
N PRO A 147 15.37 22.78 -16.88
CA PRO A 147 15.10 24.07 -16.25
C PRO A 147 13.77 24.13 -15.48
N TRP A 148 13.71 24.98 -14.45
CA TRP A 148 12.52 25.28 -13.65
C TRP A 148 11.91 26.60 -14.14
N ILE A 149 10.58 26.68 -14.18
CA ILE A 149 9.91 27.95 -14.48
C ILE A 149 9.90 28.80 -13.21
N GLU A 150 10.55 29.97 -13.24
CA GLU A 150 10.52 30.92 -12.10
C GLU A 150 9.35 31.90 -12.20
N SER A 151 9.02 32.35 -13.42
CA SER A 151 7.93 33.29 -13.69
C SER A 151 7.28 33.01 -15.03
N TYR A 152 6.04 33.48 -15.20
CA TYR A 152 5.30 33.38 -16.45
C TYR A 152 4.41 34.61 -16.63
N LYS A 153 4.02 34.88 -17.87
CA LYS A 153 3.03 35.89 -18.24
C LYS A 153 2.03 35.26 -19.19
N VAL A 154 0.75 35.31 -18.83
CA VAL A 154 -0.35 34.93 -19.73
C VAL A 154 -1.03 36.22 -20.17
N THR A 155 -1.03 36.49 -21.48
CA THR A 155 -1.65 37.67 -22.11
C THR A 155 -2.76 37.27 -23.05
#